data_AF-A0A920SNC6-F1
#
_entry.id   AF-A0A920SNC6-F1
#
_cell.length_a   1.000
_cell.length_b   1.000
_cell.length_c   1.000
_cell.angle_alpha   90.00
_cell.angle_beta   90.00
_cell.angle_gamma   90.00
#
_symmetry.space_group_name_H-M   'P 1'
#
loop_
_entity.id
_entity.type
_entity.pdbx_description
1 polymer ?
#
loop_
_entity_poly.entity_id
_entity_poly.type
_entity_poly.pdbx_seq_one_letter_code
_entity_poly.pdbx_strand_id
1 'polypeptide(L)'
;MGPEISVESPTFNRGSISLVAQDDILVTADWIHQRLLDPGTALVDARPDDEYTGEDGGLGGTSNPGHIPGAAQMYWEELVEAGHYRRFIVWTN
;
A
#
# COMPACT_ATOMS: atom_id res chain seq x y z
N MET A 1 6.70 22.62 23.45
CA MET A 1 5.49 23.24 22.86
C MET A 1 5.24 22.52 21.54
N GLY A 2 4.08 21.87 21.37
CA GLY A 2 3.74 21.17 20.12
C GLY A 2 3.34 22.14 19.00
N PRO A 3 3.18 21.67 17.75
CA PRO A 3 2.68 22.48 16.65
C PRO A 3 1.24 22.97 16.93
N GLU A 4 0.88 24.08 16.32
CA GLU A 4 -0.48 24.61 16.37
C GLU A 4 -1.46 23.66 15.68
N ILE A 5 -2.61 23.44 16.31
CA ILE A 5 -3.71 22.63 15.78
C ILE A 5 -4.98 23.48 15.79
N SER A 6 -5.83 23.33 14.78
CA SER A 6 -7.11 24.03 14.67
C SER A 6 -8.29 23.06 14.68
N VAL A 7 -9.38 23.48 15.31
CA VAL A 7 -10.69 22.81 15.30
C VAL A 7 -11.75 23.61 14.53
N GLU A 8 -11.36 24.75 13.95
CA GLU A 8 -12.26 25.59 13.16
C GLU A 8 -12.63 24.87 11.86
N SER A 9 -13.88 25.05 11.41
CA SER A 9 -14.28 24.54 10.10
C SER A 9 -13.55 25.33 9.01
N PRO A 10 -12.81 24.67 8.11
CA PRO A 10 -12.10 25.38 7.05
C PRO A 10 -13.10 26.02 6.09
N THR A 11 -12.86 27.28 5.72
CA THR A 11 -13.62 27.96 4.68
C THR A 11 -12.93 27.76 3.33
N PHE A 12 -13.65 27.24 2.34
CA PHE A 12 -13.14 27.05 0.99
C PHE A 12 -13.94 27.89 -0.01
N ASN A 13 -13.26 28.42 -1.03
CA ASN A 13 -13.92 28.98 -2.20
C ASN A 13 -14.15 27.87 -3.22
N ARG A 14 -15.33 27.86 -3.87
CA ARG A 14 -15.61 26.91 -4.96
C ARG A 14 -14.63 27.16 -6.11
N GLY A 15 -13.84 26.14 -6.45
CA GLY A 15 -13.03 26.09 -7.68
C GLY A 15 -13.58 25.07 -8.67
N SER A 16 -12.93 24.98 -9.82
CA SER A 16 -13.14 23.92 -10.81
C SER A 16 -11.85 23.12 -10.98
N ILE A 17 -11.96 21.80 -10.99
CA ILE A 17 -10.88 20.89 -11.36
C ILE A 17 -11.30 20.11 -12.60
N SER A 18 -10.33 19.80 -13.45
CA SER A 18 -10.51 18.87 -14.57
C SER A 18 -9.85 17.56 -14.19
N LEU A 19 -10.64 16.49 -14.13
CA LEU A 19 -10.15 15.16 -13.81
C LEU A 19 -9.86 14.40 -15.11
N VAL A 20 -8.71 13.74 -15.17
CA VAL A 20 -8.35 12.80 -16.23
C VAL A 20 -7.94 11.51 -15.53
N ALA A 21 -8.57 10.40 -15.92
CA ALA A 21 -8.20 9.08 -15.41
C ALA A 21 -6.80 8.71 -15.90
N GLN A 22 -6.02 8.10 -14.99
CA GLN A 22 -4.74 7.48 -15.31
C GLN A 22 -4.96 5.96 -15.25
N ASP A 23 -4.91 5.29 -16.39
CA ASP A 23 -5.26 3.87 -16.50
C ASP A 23 -4.04 2.96 -16.22
N ASP A 24 -2.87 3.53 -15.96
CA ASP A 24 -1.60 2.84 -15.73
C ASP A 24 -1.19 2.74 -14.25
N ILE A 25 -1.97 3.33 -13.34
CA ILE A 25 -1.73 3.28 -11.89
C ILE A 25 -2.46 2.12 -11.18
N LEU A 26 -3.37 1.44 -11.88
CA LEU A 26 -4.15 0.33 -11.35
C LEU A 26 -4.07 -0.87 -12.29
N VAL A 27 -3.82 -2.05 -11.73
CA VAL A 27 -3.82 -3.32 -12.47
C VAL A 27 -4.98 -4.20 -12.03
N THR A 28 -5.45 -5.06 -12.94
CA THR A 28 -6.53 -6.03 -12.64
C THR A 28 -5.97 -7.35 -12.13
N ALA A 29 -6.83 -8.19 -11.56
CA ALA A 29 -6.48 -9.55 -11.17
C ALA A 29 -5.99 -10.39 -12.38
N ASP A 30 -6.63 -10.28 -13.54
CA ASP A 30 -6.20 -10.97 -14.76
C ASP A 30 -4.82 -10.51 -15.24
N TRP A 31 -4.52 -9.22 -15.12
CA TRP A 31 -3.20 -8.67 -15.47
C TRP A 31 -2.09 -9.28 -14.62
N ILE A 32 -2.35 -9.43 -13.31
CA ILE A 32 -1.45 -10.09 -12.35
C ILE A 32 -1.33 -11.58 -12.69
N HIS A 33 -2.46 -12.26 -12.92
CA HIS A 33 -2.48 -13.69 -13.20
C HIS A 33 -1.62 -14.06 -14.42
N GLN A 34 -1.65 -13.23 -15.47
CA GLN A 34 -0.82 -13.39 -16.68
C GLN A 34 0.69 -13.15 -16.46
N ARG A 35 1.07 -12.55 -15.32
CA ARG A 35 2.45 -12.16 -14.97
C ARG A 35 2.93 -12.81 -13.68
N LEU A 36 2.24 -13.83 -13.20
CA LEU A 36 2.68 -14.58 -12.04
C LEU A 36 4.10 -15.12 -12.29
N LEU A 37 5.01 -14.79 -11.37
CA LEU A 37 6.41 -15.19 -11.40
C LEU A 37 7.22 -14.62 -12.59
N ASP A 38 6.70 -13.62 -13.31
CA ASP A 38 7.46 -12.88 -14.32
C ASP A 38 8.61 -12.11 -13.65
N PRO A 39 9.90 -12.34 -13.99
CA PRO A 39 11.02 -11.63 -13.40
C PRO A 39 11.00 -10.12 -13.70
N GLY A 40 10.21 -9.67 -14.68
CA GLY A 40 9.98 -8.25 -14.96
C GLY A 40 8.97 -7.56 -14.04
N THR A 41 8.26 -8.31 -13.19
CA THR A 41 7.16 -7.82 -12.34
C THR A 41 7.39 -8.19 -10.89
N ALA A 42 7.49 -7.19 -10.01
CA ALA A 42 7.54 -7.40 -8.56
C ALA A 42 6.15 -7.12 -7.95
N LEU A 43 5.63 -8.07 -7.17
CA LEU A 43 4.46 -7.86 -6.33
C LEU A 43 4.92 -7.61 -4.89
N VAL A 44 4.49 -6.50 -4.31
CA VAL A 44 4.81 -6.13 -2.93
C VAL A 44 3.53 -6.16 -2.11
N ASP A 45 3.48 -7.04 -1.13
CA ASP A 45 2.39 -7.14 -0.17
C ASP A 45 2.69 -6.28 1.06
N ALA A 46 1.88 -5.26 1.29
CA ALA A 46 2.10 -4.29 2.36
C ALA A 46 1.44 -4.68 3.69
N ARG A 47 0.76 -5.84 3.73
CA ARG A 47 -0.02 -6.30 4.88
C ARG A 47 0.87 -6.80 6.04
N PRO A 48 0.32 -6.87 7.27
CA PRO A 48 0.97 -7.51 8.42
C PRO A 48 1.40 -8.96 8.15
N ASP A 49 2.30 -9.47 9.00
CA ASP A 49 2.91 -10.80 8.86
C ASP A 49 1.90 -11.95 8.94
N ASP A 50 0.92 -11.87 9.85
CA ASP A 50 -0.12 -12.90 10.01
C ASP A 50 -1.04 -13.00 8.78
N GLU A 51 -1.36 -11.87 8.14
CA GLU A 51 -2.09 -11.83 6.87
C GLU A 51 -1.25 -12.34 5.68
N TYR A 52 0.04 -12.00 5.63
CA TYR A 52 0.95 -12.42 4.56
C TYR A 52 1.24 -13.92 4.63
N THR A 53 1.51 -14.45 5.83
CA THR A 53 1.75 -15.88 6.07
C THR A 53 0.46 -16.70 6.04
N GLY A 54 -0.68 -16.06 6.32
CA GLY A 54 -1.99 -16.70 6.41
C GLY A 54 -2.31 -17.28 7.79
N GLU A 55 -1.51 -16.96 8.80
CA GLU A 55 -1.74 -17.32 10.20
C GLU A 55 -3.04 -16.70 10.77
N ASP A 56 -3.53 -15.60 10.18
CA ASP A 56 -4.80 -14.95 10.51
C ASP A 56 -6.05 -15.78 10.12
N GLY A 57 -5.86 -16.83 9.30
CA GLY A 57 -6.94 -17.67 8.79
C GLY A 57 -7.78 -17.02 7.68
N GLY A 58 -7.29 -15.96 7.03
CA GLY A 58 -7.91 -15.34 5.86
C GLY A 58 -9.28 -14.74 6.14
N LEU A 59 -9.33 -13.69 6.98
CA LEU A 59 -10.57 -13.00 7.34
C LEU A 59 -11.67 -13.96 7.85
N GLY A 60 -11.31 -14.85 8.78
CA GLY A 60 -12.23 -15.87 9.30
C GLY A 60 -12.67 -16.90 8.25
N GLY A 61 -11.78 -17.24 7.31
CA GLY A 61 -12.01 -18.21 6.23
C GLY A 61 -12.81 -17.67 5.05
N THR A 62 -13.06 -16.35 4.98
CA THR A 62 -13.75 -15.73 3.84
C THR A 62 -12.81 -15.47 2.66
N SER A 63 -11.50 -15.50 2.89
CA SER A 63 -10.45 -15.40 1.88
C SER A 63 -9.48 -16.56 1.99
N ASN A 64 -8.78 -16.86 0.89
CA ASN A 64 -7.66 -17.80 0.95
C ASN A 64 -6.54 -17.16 1.80
N PRO A 65 -6.08 -17.82 2.87
CA PRO A 65 -5.00 -17.29 3.68
C PRO A 65 -3.68 -17.28 2.92
N GLY A 66 -2.78 -16.36 3.28
CA GLY A 66 -1.46 -16.20 2.67
C GLY A 66 -1.40 -15.06 1.66
N HIS A 67 -0.50 -15.17 0.68
CA HIS A 67 -0.20 -14.14 -0.31
C HIS A 67 -0.19 -14.68 -1.74
N ILE A 68 -0.18 -13.76 -2.71
CA ILE A 68 -0.08 -14.10 -4.14
C ILE A 68 1.30 -14.73 -4.41
N PRO A 69 1.39 -15.86 -5.13
CA PRO A 69 2.66 -16.52 -5.41
C PRO A 69 3.69 -15.58 -6.04
N GLY A 70 4.89 -15.54 -5.43
CA GLY A 70 6.00 -14.68 -5.87
C GLY A 70 5.96 -13.24 -5.36
N ALA A 71 4.92 -12.85 -4.60
CA ALA A 71 4.95 -11.59 -3.88
C ALA A 71 6.00 -11.61 -2.76
N ALA A 72 6.62 -10.47 -2.50
CA ALA A 72 7.45 -10.24 -1.33
C ALA A 72 6.70 -9.34 -0.34
N GLN A 73 6.89 -9.55 0.95
CA GLN A 73 6.30 -8.69 1.97
C GLN A 73 7.14 -7.44 2.22
N MET A 74 6.48 -6.29 2.34
CA MET A 74 7.05 -5.06 2.91
C MET A 74 6.00 -4.40 3.79
N TYR A 75 5.97 -4.73 5.08
CA TYR A 75 4.94 -4.25 5.98
C TYR A 75 4.97 -2.71 6.07
N TRP A 76 3.84 -2.06 5.82
CA TRP A 76 3.78 -0.60 5.67
C TRP A 76 4.27 0.16 6.91
N GLU A 77 4.07 -0.36 8.12
CA GLU A 77 4.53 0.31 9.35
C GLU A 77 6.06 0.36 9.44
N GLU A 78 6.76 -0.65 8.91
CA GLU A 78 8.23 -0.66 8.86
C GLU A 78 8.80 0.41 7.93
N LEU A 79 7.96 0.94 7.01
CA LEU A 79 8.32 2.02 6.11
C LEU A 79 8.08 3.41 6.72
N VAL A 80 7.52 3.48 7.92
CA VAL A 80 7.19 4.73 8.61
C VAL A 80 8.08 4.91 9.83
N GLU A 81 8.92 5.95 9.82
CA GLU A 81 9.68 6.36 11.01
C GLU A 81 8.92 7.48 11.75
N ALA A 82 8.64 7.25 13.04
CA ALA A 82 8.04 8.26 13.89
C ALA A 82 9.05 9.40 14.16
N GLY A 83 8.83 10.57 13.55
CA GLY A 83 9.52 11.81 13.93
C GLY A 83 10.29 12.53 12.83
N HIS A 84 10.39 12.00 11.61
CA HIS A 84 11.12 12.66 10.52
C HIS A 84 10.31 12.74 9.23
N TYR A 85 10.12 13.97 8.75
CA TYR A 85 9.57 14.26 7.44
C TYR A 85 10.44 13.58 6.37
N ARG A 86 9.94 12.47 5.82
CA ARG A 86 10.42 11.77 4.62
C ARG A 86 11.91 11.37 4.63
N ARG A 87 12.17 10.12 5.02
CA ARG A 87 13.33 9.38 4.51
C ARG A 87 12.85 8.04 3.98
N PHE A 88 12.89 7.87 2.65
CA PHE A 88 12.74 6.56 2.04
C PHE A 88 13.95 5.72 2.46
N ILE A 89 13.71 4.57 3.07
CA ILE A 89 14.75 3.59 3.36
C ILE A 89 15.17 2.98 2.03
N VAL A 90 16.33 3.42 1.52
CA VAL A 90 17.01 2.74 0.41
C VAL A 90 17.91 1.70 1.04
N TRP A 91 17.54 0.42 0.90
CA TRP A 91 18.47 -0.68 1.19
C TRP A 91 19.54 -0.70 0.09
N THR A 92 20.81 -0.50 0.47
CA THR A 92 21.95 -0.83 -0.39
C THR A 92 22.62 -2.08 0.16
N ASN A 93 22.95 -3.01 -0.74
CA ASN A 93 23.68 -4.25 -0.49
C ASN A 93 25.12 -3.99 0.01
#